data_AF-A0A537Y2B3-F1
#
_entry.id   AF-A0A537Y2B3-F1
#
_cell.length_a   1.000
_cell.length_b   1.000
_cell.length_c   1.000
_cell.angle_alpha   90.00
_cell.angle_beta   90.00
_cell.angle_gamma   90.00
#
_symmetry.space_group_name_H-M   'P 1'
#
loop_
_entity.id
_entity.type
_entity.pdbx_description
1 polymer ?
#
loop_
_entity_poly.entity_id
_entity_poly.type
_entity_poly.pdbx_seq_one_letter_code
_entity_poly.pdbx_strand_id
1 'polypeptide(L)'
;MGCTTAPRCSWESVAGIVVRVVAEAVDDARLEALYRIGVDEISYRSQHRYLTIVADHDRDGAVVWAKEGKDAKTLEAFYEELGEERTKALEAVSLDMGGAYAKATRTKAPQAAQCIDPFHVVKLANQAVDKCRRWAWARYRLSPGHATWIERTRWALLKDPNKLKPSQREILEELKAQHGALYRAYLIEEALRDVYRAGPAEASERLDAWLAWACRSRIPAMVQLSQTSTLLN
;
A
#
# COMPACT_ATOMS: atom_id res chain seq x y z
N MET A 1 44.74 10.97 -10.29
CA MET A 1 43.92 11.77 -9.36
C MET A 1 43.08 12.74 -10.19
N GLY A 2 41.86 12.35 -10.57
CA GLY A 2 40.91 13.22 -11.26
C GLY A 2 39.89 13.73 -10.25
N CYS A 3 40.13 14.91 -9.70
CA CYS A 3 39.16 15.58 -8.84
C CYS A 3 38.07 16.19 -9.72
N THR A 4 36.89 15.57 -9.78
CA THR A 4 35.71 16.16 -10.44
C THR A 4 35.22 17.34 -9.61
N THR A 5 35.44 18.54 -10.12
CA THR A 5 34.91 19.80 -9.61
C THR A 5 33.38 19.79 -9.68
N ALA A 6 32.70 19.97 -8.55
CA ALA A 6 31.26 20.19 -8.52
C ALA A 6 30.92 21.50 -9.29
N PRO A 7 29.84 21.53 -10.10
CA PRO A 7 29.46 22.74 -10.82
C PRO A 7 29.11 23.87 -9.84
N ARG A 8 29.64 25.08 -10.10
CA ARG A 8 29.40 26.31 -9.31
C ARG A 8 28.01 26.91 -9.59
N CYS A 9 26.95 26.12 -9.54
CA CYS A 9 25.58 26.60 -9.72
C CYS A 9 24.82 26.53 -8.39
N SER A 10 24.03 27.57 -8.10
CA SER A 10 23.18 27.57 -6.91
C SER A 10 22.04 26.55 -7.06
N TRP A 11 21.50 26.08 -5.94
CA TRP A 11 20.36 25.17 -5.95
C TRP A 11 19.14 25.79 -6.67
N GLU A 12 18.93 27.09 -6.54
CA GLU A 12 17.86 27.82 -7.20
C GLU A 12 17.99 27.78 -8.72
N SER A 13 19.23 27.87 -9.24
CA SER A 13 19.49 27.79 -10.67
C SER A 13 19.24 26.39 -11.21
N VAL A 14 19.67 25.35 -10.47
CA VAL A 14 19.40 23.95 -10.82
C VAL A 14 17.89 23.67 -10.79
N ALA A 15 17.21 24.09 -9.72
CA ALA A 15 15.76 23.92 -9.59
C ALA A 15 14.99 24.64 -10.70
N GLY A 16 15.39 25.87 -11.05
CA GLY A 16 14.79 26.63 -12.15
C GLY A 16 14.95 25.93 -13.50
N ILE A 17 16.13 25.38 -13.78
CA ILE A 17 16.37 24.59 -15.01
C ILE A 17 15.49 23.34 -15.01
N VAL A 18 15.44 22.59 -13.90
CA VAL A 18 14.62 21.38 -13.79
C VAL A 18 13.15 21.71 -14.02
N VAL A 19 12.61 22.73 -13.35
CA VAL A 19 11.20 23.13 -13.52
C VAL A 19 10.90 23.49 -14.97
N ARG A 20 11.75 24.29 -15.61
CA ARG A 20 11.54 24.69 -17.02
C ARG A 20 11.61 23.48 -17.96
N VAL A 21 12.66 22.67 -17.86
CA VAL A 21 12.86 21.51 -18.75
C VAL A 21 11.72 20.49 -18.57
N VAL A 22 11.30 20.24 -17.33
CA VAL A 22 10.16 19.37 -17.06
C VAL A 22 8.88 19.98 -17.63
N ALA A 23 8.62 21.28 -17.43
CA ALA A 23 7.43 21.94 -17.99
C ALA A 23 7.39 21.89 -19.53
N GLU A 24 8.54 21.97 -20.20
CA GLU A 24 8.65 21.81 -21.66
C GLU A 24 8.47 20.36 -22.13
N ALA A 25 8.80 19.38 -21.27
CA ALA A 25 8.74 17.96 -21.59
C ALA A 25 7.43 17.28 -21.16
N VAL A 26 6.63 17.91 -20.30
CA VAL A 26 5.34 17.38 -19.86
C VAL A 26 4.31 17.60 -20.96
N ASP A 27 3.94 16.50 -21.62
CA ASP A 27 2.94 16.44 -22.69
C ASP A 27 1.55 16.08 -22.13
N ASP A 28 0.49 16.64 -22.71
CA ASP A 28 -0.90 16.25 -22.44
C ASP A 28 -1.18 14.78 -22.80
N ALA A 29 -0.39 14.22 -23.73
CA ALA A 29 -0.44 12.80 -24.10
C ALA A 29 -0.31 11.86 -22.89
N ARG A 30 0.30 12.31 -21.78
CA ARG A 30 0.35 11.54 -20.51
C ARG A 30 -1.04 11.20 -19.96
N LEU A 31 -2.06 12.02 -20.25
CA LEU A 31 -3.45 11.85 -19.80
C LEU A 31 -4.32 11.08 -20.80
N GLU A 32 -3.80 10.74 -21.97
CA GLU A 32 -4.54 9.93 -22.94
C GLU A 32 -4.64 8.48 -22.48
N ALA A 33 -5.71 7.78 -22.90
CA ALA A 33 -5.87 6.34 -22.71
C ALA A 33 -5.66 5.84 -21.27
N LEU A 34 -6.10 6.62 -20.27
CA LEU A 34 -6.15 6.18 -18.88
C LEU A 34 -7.42 5.37 -18.63
N TYR A 35 -7.28 4.10 -18.26
CA TYR A 35 -8.39 3.23 -17.90
C TYR A 35 -8.31 2.80 -16.44
N ARG A 36 -7.10 2.44 -15.97
CA ARG A 36 -6.85 2.00 -14.60
C ARG A 36 -5.79 2.89 -13.96
N ILE A 37 -6.19 3.64 -12.94
CA ILE A 37 -5.29 4.58 -12.25
C ILE A 37 -5.15 4.27 -10.77
N GLY A 38 -4.03 4.65 -10.17
CA GLY A 38 -3.80 4.62 -8.73
C GLY A 38 -3.56 6.02 -8.20
N VAL A 39 -4.17 6.34 -7.05
CA VAL A 39 -4.00 7.64 -6.38
C VAL A 39 -3.42 7.42 -4.99
N ASP A 40 -2.27 8.05 -4.73
CA ASP A 40 -1.57 7.96 -3.45
C ASP A 40 -1.10 9.36 -2.95
N GLU A 41 -0.75 9.45 -1.67
CA GLU A 41 -0.14 10.62 -1.05
C GLU A 41 1.33 10.39 -0.68
N ILE A 42 2.21 11.29 -1.11
CA ILE A 42 3.57 11.37 -0.60
C ILE A 42 3.70 12.55 0.36
N SER A 43 4.06 12.28 1.61
CA SER A 43 4.48 13.32 2.54
C SER A 43 5.90 13.78 2.20
N TYR A 44 6.11 15.07 1.96
CA TYR A 44 7.45 15.62 1.75
C TYR A 44 7.74 16.71 2.78
N ARG A 45 8.89 16.57 3.46
CA ARG A 45 9.33 17.39 4.61
C ARG A 45 8.44 17.23 5.86
N SER A 46 9.04 17.41 7.04
CA SER A 46 8.46 17.11 8.35
C SER A 46 7.26 17.99 8.78
N GLN A 47 6.75 18.88 7.91
CA GLN A 47 5.77 19.92 8.24
C GLN A 47 4.41 19.74 7.56
N HIS A 48 3.91 18.50 7.43
CA HIS A 48 2.55 18.26 6.90
C HIS A 48 2.32 18.76 5.46
N ARG A 49 3.34 18.70 4.58
CA ARG A 49 3.13 18.93 3.14
C ARG A 49 2.96 17.60 2.44
N TYR A 50 1.92 17.52 1.63
CA TYR A 50 1.51 16.31 0.93
C TYR A 50 1.45 16.57 -0.56
N LEU A 51 1.77 15.56 -1.34
CA LEU A 51 1.66 15.55 -2.78
C LEU A 51 0.70 14.41 -3.15
N THR A 52 -0.42 14.75 -3.79
CA THR A 52 -1.29 13.76 -4.44
C THR A 52 -0.62 13.35 -5.74
N ILE A 53 -0.49 12.04 -5.96
CA ILE A 53 0.09 11.46 -7.17
C ILE A 53 -0.96 10.57 -7.82
N VAL A 54 -1.11 10.69 -9.14
CA VAL A 54 -1.87 9.75 -9.96
C VAL A 54 -0.90 8.98 -10.85
N ALA A 55 -0.94 7.66 -10.74
CA ALA A 55 -0.17 6.74 -11.54
C ALA A 55 -1.08 5.93 -12.47
N ASP A 56 -0.57 5.59 -13.64
CA ASP A 56 -1.23 4.77 -14.64
C ASP A 56 -0.81 3.30 -14.48
N HIS A 57 -1.77 2.44 -14.14
CA HIS A 57 -1.52 1.01 -13.95
C HIS A 57 -1.29 0.27 -15.27
N ASP A 58 -1.70 0.85 -16.39
CA ASP A 58 -1.54 0.28 -17.74
C ASP A 58 -0.14 0.58 -18.33
N ARG A 59 0.58 1.53 -17.72
CA ARG A 59 1.92 1.98 -18.15
C ARG A 59 2.97 1.79 -17.06
N ASP A 60 3.04 0.59 -16.48
CA ASP A 60 4.06 0.22 -15.47
C ASP A 60 4.11 1.18 -14.27
N GLY A 61 2.95 1.71 -13.85
CA GLY A 61 2.86 2.65 -12.74
C GLY A 61 3.43 4.04 -13.04
N ALA A 62 3.52 4.44 -14.31
CA ALA A 62 3.99 5.76 -14.71
C ALA A 62 3.18 6.86 -14.01
N VAL A 63 3.87 7.80 -13.36
CA VAL A 63 3.22 8.97 -12.77
C VAL A 63 2.75 9.87 -13.89
N VAL A 64 1.43 10.00 -14.01
CA VAL A 64 0.79 10.84 -15.04
C VAL A 64 0.38 12.18 -14.49
N TRP A 65 0.23 12.35 -13.19
CA TRP A 65 -0.14 13.64 -12.60
C TRP A 65 0.33 13.74 -11.14
N ALA A 66 0.72 14.95 -10.72
CA ALA A 66 1.06 15.22 -9.33
C ALA A 66 0.76 16.68 -8.95
N LYS A 67 0.21 16.90 -7.75
CA LYS A 67 -0.09 18.25 -7.24
C LYS A 67 -0.01 18.32 -5.71
N GLU A 68 0.38 19.50 -5.21
CA GLU A 68 0.43 19.74 -3.76
C GLU A 68 -0.99 19.72 -3.18
N GLY A 69 -1.16 18.94 -2.10
CA GLY A 69 -2.44 18.71 -1.44
C GLY A 69 -2.63 17.23 -1.09
N LYS A 70 -3.69 16.97 -0.33
CA LYS A 70 -4.16 15.60 -0.02
C LYS A 70 -5.67 15.52 0.20
N ASP A 71 -6.39 16.51 -0.29
CA ASP A 71 -7.82 16.63 -0.09
C ASP A 71 -8.60 16.24 -1.34
N ALA A 72 -9.92 16.14 -1.19
CA ALA A 72 -10.83 15.85 -2.31
C ALA A 72 -10.67 16.87 -3.44
N LYS A 73 -10.44 18.15 -3.13
CA LYS A 73 -10.28 19.23 -4.10
C LYS A 73 -9.06 19.03 -5.00
N THR A 74 -7.97 18.52 -4.42
CA THR A 74 -6.75 18.22 -5.16
C THR A 74 -7.01 17.17 -6.23
N LEU A 75 -7.71 16.09 -5.88
CA LEU A 75 -8.08 15.05 -6.85
C LEU A 75 -9.19 15.50 -7.82
N GLU A 76 -10.12 16.36 -7.39
CA GLU A 76 -11.10 16.99 -8.28
C GLU A 76 -10.44 17.80 -9.40
N ALA A 77 -9.33 18.48 -9.11
CA ALA A 77 -8.55 19.21 -10.11
C ALA A 77 -7.93 18.26 -11.16
N PHE A 78 -7.54 17.04 -10.77
CA PHE A 78 -7.09 16.04 -11.74
C PHE A 78 -8.23 15.64 -12.69
N TYR A 79 -9.44 15.38 -12.18
CA TYR A 79 -10.59 15.05 -13.05
C TYR A 79 -10.99 16.20 -13.97
N GLU A 80 -10.86 17.44 -13.50
CA GLU A 80 -11.10 18.64 -14.32
C GLU A 80 -10.07 18.77 -15.45
N GLU A 81 -8.79 18.49 -15.17
CA GLU A 81 -7.72 18.51 -16.16
C GLU A 81 -7.80 17.32 -17.14
N LEU A 82 -8.21 16.15 -16.65
CA LEU A 82 -8.47 14.96 -17.47
C LEU A 82 -9.63 15.21 -18.45
N GLY A 83 -10.62 15.99 -18.05
CA GLY A 83 -11.80 16.31 -18.85
C GLY A 83 -12.85 15.21 -18.79
N GLU A 84 -14.08 15.57 -19.16
CA GLU A 84 -15.27 14.71 -18.98
C GLU A 84 -15.17 13.39 -19.77
N GLU A 85 -14.76 13.46 -21.04
CA GLU A 85 -14.68 12.28 -21.92
C GLU A 85 -13.64 11.27 -21.44
N ARG A 86 -12.43 11.72 -21.10
CA ARG A 86 -11.37 10.83 -20.57
C ARG A 86 -11.70 10.35 -19.16
N THR A 87 -12.38 11.16 -18.35
CA THR A 87 -12.86 10.73 -17.03
C THR A 87 -13.90 9.61 -17.13
N LYS A 88 -14.81 9.67 -18.12
CA LYS A 88 -15.79 8.59 -18.38
C LYS A 88 -15.13 7.29 -18.85
N ALA A 89 -13.96 7.37 -19.48
CA ALA A 89 -13.19 6.21 -19.91
C ALA A 89 -12.49 5.46 -18.76
N LEU A 90 -12.40 6.06 -17.56
CA LEU A 90 -11.85 5.37 -16.39
C LEU A 90 -12.73 4.17 -16.01
N GLU A 91 -12.10 3.02 -15.90
CA GLU A 91 -12.71 1.75 -15.52
C GLU A 91 -12.46 1.44 -14.04
N ALA A 92 -11.26 1.75 -13.53
CA ALA A 92 -10.91 1.50 -12.13
C ALA A 92 -9.97 2.56 -11.55
N VAL A 93 -10.15 2.86 -10.27
CA VAL A 93 -9.33 3.79 -9.49
C VAL A 93 -8.94 3.10 -8.19
N SER A 94 -7.64 2.77 -8.02
CA SER A 94 -7.11 2.33 -6.73
C SER A 94 -6.80 3.53 -5.84
N LEU A 95 -7.26 3.48 -4.59
CA LEU A 95 -7.14 4.57 -3.62
C LEU A 95 -6.60 4.05 -2.29
N ASP A 96 -5.96 4.92 -1.51
CA ASP A 96 -5.81 4.69 -0.07
C ASP A 96 -7.20 4.66 0.60
N MET A 97 -7.29 4.03 1.78
CA MET A 97 -8.49 3.92 2.60
C MET A 97 -8.96 5.25 3.21
N GLY A 98 -8.39 6.39 2.79
CA GLY A 98 -8.80 7.73 3.17
C GLY A 98 -10.08 8.16 2.47
N GLY A 99 -11.08 8.63 3.22
CA GLY A 99 -12.40 8.96 2.67
C GLY A 99 -12.45 10.15 1.70
N ALA A 100 -11.43 11.01 1.65
CA ALA A 100 -11.42 12.21 0.82
C ALA A 100 -11.38 11.87 -0.69
N TYR A 101 -10.44 11.02 -1.12
CA TYR A 101 -10.31 10.62 -2.52
C TYR A 101 -11.47 9.75 -2.99
N ALA A 102 -11.96 8.85 -2.13
CA ALA A 102 -13.12 8.01 -2.45
C ALA A 102 -14.37 8.86 -2.73
N LYS A 103 -14.57 9.94 -1.97
CA LYS A 103 -15.66 10.89 -2.19
C LYS A 103 -15.51 11.65 -3.51
N ALA A 104 -14.31 12.17 -3.80
CA ALA A 104 -14.03 12.88 -5.05
C ALA A 104 -14.27 11.97 -6.27
N THR A 105 -13.73 10.74 -6.22
CA THR A 105 -13.89 9.72 -7.27
C THR A 105 -15.36 9.37 -7.49
N ARG A 106 -16.12 9.15 -6.40
CA ARG A 106 -17.56 8.85 -6.49
C ARG A 106 -18.36 9.96 -7.15
N THR A 107 -17.90 11.20 -7.03
CA THR A 107 -18.57 12.38 -7.58
C THR A 107 -18.19 12.61 -9.04
N LYS A 108 -16.90 12.48 -9.39
CA LYS A 108 -16.37 12.85 -10.71
C LYS A 108 -16.30 11.67 -11.70
N ALA A 109 -16.08 10.45 -11.21
CA ALA A 109 -15.99 9.22 -12.00
C ALA A 109 -16.88 8.10 -11.39
N PRO A 110 -18.21 8.28 -11.29
CA PRO A 110 -19.10 7.33 -10.64
C PRO A 110 -19.17 5.95 -11.32
N GLN A 111 -18.79 5.88 -12.60
CA GLN A 111 -18.75 4.63 -13.36
C GLN A 111 -17.50 3.79 -13.08
N ALA A 112 -16.42 4.40 -12.57
CA ALA A 112 -15.17 3.70 -12.31
C ALA A 112 -15.27 2.88 -11.02
N ALA A 113 -14.81 1.63 -11.06
CA ALA A 113 -14.69 0.78 -9.89
C ALA A 113 -13.65 1.37 -8.93
N GLN A 114 -14.06 1.65 -7.69
CA GLN A 114 -13.13 2.06 -6.65
C GLN A 114 -12.55 0.83 -5.98
N CYS A 115 -11.23 0.71 -6.05
CA CYS A 115 -10.49 -0.40 -5.46
C CYS A 115 -9.60 0.13 -4.34
N ILE A 116 -9.31 -0.71 -3.35
CA ILE A 116 -8.28 -0.41 -2.37
C ILE A 116 -6.92 -0.82 -2.95
N ASP A 117 -5.92 0.03 -2.79
CA ASP A 117 -4.58 -0.36 -3.18
C ASP A 117 -4.06 -1.58 -2.35
N PRO A 118 -3.53 -2.63 -3.01
CA PRO A 118 -2.98 -3.80 -2.34
C PRO A 118 -1.90 -3.48 -1.29
N PHE A 119 -1.10 -2.42 -1.50
CA PHE A 119 -0.08 -2.00 -0.55
C PHE A 119 -0.68 -1.64 0.81
N HIS A 120 -1.78 -0.88 0.85
CA HIS A 120 -2.44 -0.49 2.10
C HIS A 120 -3.07 -1.70 2.80
N VAL A 121 -3.64 -2.64 2.05
CA VAL A 121 -4.21 -3.88 2.60
C VAL A 121 -3.12 -4.75 3.22
N VAL A 122 -2.01 -4.98 2.51
CA VAL A 122 -0.86 -5.72 3.02
C VAL A 122 -0.22 -5.01 4.22
N LYS A 123 -0.15 -3.68 4.21
CA LYS A 123 0.32 -2.88 5.35
C LYS A 123 -0.55 -3.10 6.59
N LEU A 124 -1.88 -3.12 6.45
CA LEU A 124 -2.79 -3.42 7.55
C LEU A 124 -2.64 -4.86 8.06
N ALA A 125 -2.44 -5.82 7.16
CA ALA A 125 -2.21 -7.20 7.54
C ALA A 125 -0.91 -7.37 8.35
N ASN A 126 0.18 -6.72 7.93
CA ASN A 126 1.43 -6.64 8.68
C ASN A 126 1.24 -6.00 10.07
N GLN A 127 0.43 -4.94 10.17
CA GLN A 127 0.07 -4.34 11.46
C GLN A 127 -0.74 -5.29 12.33
N ALA A 128 -1.65 -6.08 11.75
CA ALA A 128 -2.43 -7.09 12.46
C ALA A 128 -1.53 -8.21 13.01
N VAL A 129 -0.53 -8.65 12.24
CA VAL A 129 0.50 -9.60 12.71
C VAL A 129 1.30 -9.00 13.87
N ASP A 130 1.78 -7.75 13.77
CA ASP A 130 2.52 -7.12 14.87
C ASP A 130 1.64 -6.91 16.12
N LYS A 131 0.35 -6.59 15.97
CA LYS A 131 -0.62 -6.57 17.09
C LYS A 131 -0.73 -7.94 17.76
N CYS A 132 -0.85 -9.02 16.98
CA CYS A 132 -0.87 -10.39 17.50
C CYS A 132 0.43 -10.73 18.24
N ARG A 133 1.59 -10.33 17.69
CA ARG A 133 2.91 -10.49 18.32
C ARG A 133 2.99 -9.77 19.66
N ARG A 134 2.54 -8.51 19.75
CA ARG A 134 2.50 -7.74 21.01
C ARG A 134 1.55 -8.37 22.03
N TRP A 135 0.41 -8.89 21.58
CA TRP A 135 -0.52 -9.62 22.44
C TRP A 135 0.11 -10.90 23.01
N ALA A 136 0.80 -11.68 22.18
CA ALA A 136 1.57 -12.84 22.63
C ALA A 136 2.67 -12.44 23.62
N TRP A 137 3.46 -11.41 23.30
CA TRP A 137 4.52 -10.89 24.19
C TRP A 137 3.96 -10.50 25.57
N ALA A 138 2.84 -9.77 25.61
CA ALA A 138 2.22 -9.34 26.86
C ALA A 138 1.81 -10.52 27.76
N ARG A 139 1.40 -11.64 27.16
CA ARG A 139 1.02 -12.86 27.89
C ARG A 139 2.23 -13.55 28.56
N TYR A 140 3.41 -13.46 27.95
CA TYR A 140 4.64 -14.10 28.44
C TYR A 140 5.65 -13.12 29.06
N ARG A 141 5.26 -11.85 29.26
CA ARG A 141 6.17 -10.80 29.77
C ARG A 141 6.77 -11.10 31.13
N LEU A 142 6.08 -11.91 31.95
CA LEU A 142 6.53 -12.32 33.29
C LEU A 142 7.34 -13.63 33.26
N SER A 143 7.51 -14.25 32.10
CA SER A 143 8.33 -15.45 31.90
C SER A 143 9.67 -15.06 31.28
N PRO A 144 10.77 -15.04 32.05
CA PRO A 144 12.10 -14.74 31.51
C PRO A 144 12.42 -15.66 30.33
N GLY A 145 12.95 -15.10 29.23
CA GLY A 145 13.28 -15.85 28.01
C GLY A 145 12.19 -15.86 26.94
N HIS A 146 10.92 -16.11 27.30
CA HIS A 146 9.81 -16.14 26.33
C HIS A 146 9.51 -14.76 25.73
N ALA A 147 9.55 -13.69 26.53
CA ALA A 147 9.34 -12.33 26.05
C ALA A 147 10.43 -11.89 25.05
N THR A 148 11.70 -12.16 25.37
CA THR A 148 12.84 -11.86 24.50
C THR A 148 12.81 -12.65 23.20
N TRP A 149 12.35 -13.90 23.23
CA TRP A 149 12.16 -14.71 22.02
C TRP A 149 11.09 -14.09 21.10
N ILE A 150 9.94 -13.66 21.63
CA ILE A 150 8.86 -13.02 20.84
C ILE A 150 9.29 -11.68 20.21
N GLU A 151 10.27 -10.97 20.79
CA GLU A 151 10.82 -9.77 20.16
C GLU A 151 11.60 -10.10 18.88
N ARG A 152 12.29 -11.25 18.86
CA ARG A 152 13.09 -11.70 17.70
C ARG A 152 12.24 -12.17 16.53
N THR A 153 10.96 -12.51 16.76
CA THR A 153 10.07 -13.03 15.71
C THR A 153 9.61 -11.99 14.70
N ARG A 154 9.68 -10.69 15.02
CA ARG A 154 9.13 -9.60 14.18
C ARG A 154 9.56 -9.71 12.71
N TRP A 155 10.86 -9.84 12.45
CA TRP A 155 11.35 -9.86 11.08
C TRP A 155 11.18 -11.19 10.37
N ALA A 156 10.99 -12.28 11.13
CA ALA A 156 10.63 -13.58 10.56
C ALA A 156 9.18 -13.55 10.04
N LEU A 157 8.30 -12.81 10.72
CA LEU A 157 6.87 -12.71 10.41
C LEU A 157 6.51 -11.68 9.33
N LEU A 158 7.29 -10.60 9.16
CA LEU A 158 6.92 -9.47 8.30
C LEU A 158 7.65 -9.42 6.94
N LYS A 159 8.70 -10.24 6.77
CA LYS A 159 9.48 -10.25 5.53
C LYS A 159 8.91 -11.25 4.55
N ASP A 160 9.08 -10.94 3.27
CA ASP A 160 8.87 -11.90 2.19
C ASP A 160 9.63 -13.21 2.49
N PRO A 161 8.96 -14.39 2.44
CA PRO A 161 9.56 -15.69 2.73
C PRO A 161 10.83 -15.98 1.92
N ASN A 162 10.89 -15.48 0.68
CA ASN A 162 12.04 -15.67 -0.21
C ASN A 162 13.26 -14.85 0.26
N LYS A 163 13.04 -13.78 1.02
CA LYS A 163 14.08 -12.85 1.50
C LYS A 163 14.49 -13.09 2.96
N LEU A 164 14.04 -14.18 3.57
CA LEU A 164 14.39 -14.53 4.94
C LEU A 164 15.85 -14.99 5.07
N LYS A 165 16.53 -14.51 6.12
CA LYS A 165 17.83 -15.06 6.52
C LYS A 165 17.65 -16.46 7.13
N PRO A 166 18.67 -17.34 7.13
CA PRO A 166 18.58 -18.67 7.76
C PRO A 166 18.04 -18.63 9.20
N SER A 167 18.56 -17.73 10.04
CA SER A 167 18.09 -17.55 11.41
C SER A 167 16.62 -17.10 11.53
N GLN A 168 16.08 -16.43 10.51
CA GLN A 168 14.67 -16.04 10.48
C GLN A 168 13.77 -17.20 10.04
N ARG A 169 14.27 -18.10 9.18
CA ARG A 169 13.56 -19.33 8.81
C ARG A 169 13.47 -20.29 9.99
N GLU A 170 14.54 -20.44 10.76
CA GLU A 170 14.54 -21.23 12.00
C GLU A 170 13.44 -20.76 12.96
N ILE A 171 13.32 -19.45 13.16
CA ILE A 171 12.24 -18.87 13.98
C ILE A 171 10.85 -19.22 13.43
N LEU A 172 10.65 -19.20 12.11
CA LEU A 172 9.36 -19.60 11.52
C LEU A 172 9.07 -21.09 11.74
N GLU A 173 10.06 -21.98 11.61
CA GLU A 173 9.88 -23.41 11.87
C GLU A 173 9.58 -23.67 13.36
N GLU A 174 10.21 -22.94 14.28
CA GLU A 174 9.86 -22.99 15.71
C GLU A 174 8.41 -22.52 15.96
N LEU A 175 8.01 -21.41 15.35
CA LEU A 175 6.63 -20.89 15.45
C LEU A 175 5.61 -21.87 14.88
N LYS A 176 5.95 -22.52 13.77
CA LYS A 176 5.16 -23.56 13.13
C LYS A 176 4.97 -24.75 14.04
N ALA A 177 6.04 -25.26 14.66
CA ALA A 177 5.99 -26.38 15.59
C ALA A 177 5.07 -26.11 16.80
N GLN A 178 5.01 -24.85 17.26
CA GLN A 178 4.12 -24.45 18.35
C GLN A 178 2.64 -24.34 17.94
N HIS A 179 2.34 -24.23 16.64
CA HIS A 179 0.99 -24.01 16.09
C HIS A 179 0.19 -22.89 16.80
N GLY A 180 0.90 -21.88 17.32
CA GLY A 180 0.34 -20.82 18.12
C GLY A 180 -0.51 -19.82 17.32
N ALA A 181 -1.18 -18.91 18.04
CA ALA A 181 -1.91 -17.80 17.40
C ALA A 181 -1.00 -16.93 16.50
N LEU A 182 0.28 -16.76 16.86
CA LEU A 182 1.22 -15.94 16.11
C LEU A 182 1.59 -16.55 14.74
N TYR A 183 1.79 -17.87 14.68
CA TYR A 183 2.03 -18.56 13.41
C TYR A 183 0.78 -18.57 12.53
N ARG A 184 -0.40 -18.81 13.12
CA ARG A 184 -1.68 -18.71 12.38
C ARG A 184 -1.93 -17.31 11.83
N ALA A 185 -1.60 -16.26 12.60
CA ALA A 185 -1.67 -14.88 12.13
C ALA A 185 -0.76 -14.65 10.91
N TYR A 186 0.46 -15.19 10.94
CA TYR A 186 1.37 -15.14 9.78
C TYR A 186 0.79 -15.84 8.55
N LEU A 187 0.23 -17.05 8.70
CA LEU A 187 -0.36 -17.76 7.56
C LEU A 187 -1.58 -17.03 6.98
N ILE A 188 -2.39 -16.37 7.81
CA ILE A 188 -3.51 -15.54 7.34
C ILE A 188 -2.98 -14.34 6.53
N GLU A 189 -1.87 -13.74 6.94
CA GLU A 189 -1.25 -12.64 6.18
C GLU A 189 -0.65 -13.11 4.85
N GLU A 190 0.04 -14.26 4.83
CA GLU A 190 0.57 -14.84 3.58
C GLU A 190 -0.56 -15.24 2.62
N ALA A 191 -1.64 -15.84 3.13
CA ALA A 191 -2.80 -16.16 2.31
C ALA A 191 -3.47 -14.92 1.71
N LEU A 192 -3.39 -13.76 2.37
CA LEU A 192 -3.84 -12.49 1.78
C LEU A 192 -2.95 -12.07 0.61
N ARG A 193 -1.63 -12.25 0.72
CA ARG A 193 -0.71 -12.00 -0.40
C ARG A 193 -1.01 -12.91 -1.57
N ASP A 194 -1.40 -14.15 -1.31
CA ASP A 194 -1.77 -15.10 -2.35
C ASP A 194 -3.04 -14.71 -3.09
N VAL A 195 -3.98 -13.98 -2.46
CA VAL A 195 -5.12 -13.36 -3.18
C VAL A 195 -4.62 -12.42 -4.27
N TYR A 196 -3.63 -11.57 -3.96
CA TYR A 196 -3.07 -10.60 -4.92
C TYR A 196 -2.10 -11.22 -5.94
N ARG A 197 -1.56 -12.40 -5.66
CA ARG A 197 -0.74 -13.17 -6.62
C ARG A 197 -1.62 -14.00 -7.58
N ALA A 198 -2.89 -14.21 -7.23
CA ALA A 198 -3.80 -14.98 -8.05
C ALA A 198 -4.26 -14.21 -9.29
N GLY A 199 -4.58 -14.95 -10.36
CA GLY A 199 -5.21 -14.36 -11.53
C GLY A 199 -6.66 -13.93 -11.26
N PRO A 200 -7.25 -13.05 -12.10
CA PRO A 200 -8.60 -12.52 -11.89
C PRO A 200 -9.69 -13.60 -11.73
N ALA A 201 -9.54 -14.75 -12.39
CA ALA A 201 -10.49 -15.85 -12.32
C ALA A 201 -10.60 -16.51 -10.93
N GLU A 202 -9.51 -16.51 -10.15
CA GLU A 202 -9.46 -17.14 -8.82
C GLU A 202 -9.50 -16.13 -7.67
N ALA A 203 -9.26 -14.85 -7.96
CA ALA A 203 -9.10 -13.81 -6.94
C ALA A 203 -10.32 -13.69 -6.02
N SER A 204 -11.54 -13.75 -6.58
CA SER A 204 -12.78 -13.66 -5.80
C SER A 204 -12.93 -14.83 -4.83
N GLU A 205 -12.76 -16.06 -5.32
CA GLU A 205 -12.89 -17.27 -4.48
C GLU A 205 -11.84 -17.29 -3.37
N ARG A 206 -10.59 -16.92 -3.70
CA ARG A 206 -9.50 -16.85 -2.71
C ARG A 206 -9.76 -15.77 -1.68
N LEU A 207 -10.32 -14.63 -2.07
CA LEU A 207 -10.69 -13.56 -1.14
C LEU A 207 -11.81 -14.01 -0.20
N ASP A 208 -12.84 -14.68 -0.71
CA ASP A 208 -13.92 -15.23 0.10
C ASP A 208 -13.41 -16.27 1.11
N ALA A 209 -12.54 -17.18 0.65
CA ALA A 209 -11.89 -18.16 1.51
C ALA A 209 -11.03 -17.49 2.59
N TRP A 210 -10.29 -16.43 2.22
CA TRP A 210 -9.48 -15.66 3.14
C TRP A 210 -10.33 -14.92 4.19
N LEU A 211 -11.40 -14.23 3.77
CA LEU A 211 -12.34 -13.54 4.67
C LEU A 211 -12.95 -14.52 5.66
N ALA A 212 -13.40 -15.68 5.17
CA ALA A 212 -13.95 -16.77 5.97
C ALA A 212 -12.95 -17.30 7.01
N TRP A 213 -11.66 -17.41 6.65
CA TRP A 213 -10.63 -17.87 7.58
C TRP A 213 -10.28 -16.82 8.63
N ALA A 214 -10.02 -15.58 8.19
CA ALA A 214 -9.64 -14.47 9.06
C ALA A 214 -10.72 -14.18 10.11
N CYS A 215 -12.00 -14.17 9.71
CA CYS A 215 -13.11 -13.90 10.62
C CYS A 215 -13.32 -15.00 11.68
N ARG A 216 -13.03 -16.27 11.35
CA ARG A 216 -13.14 -17.42 12.28
C ARG A 216 -11.85 -17.73 13.05
N SER A 217 -10.78 -16.99 12.80
CA SER A 217 -9.44 -17.25 13.39
C SER A 217 -9.40 -17.15 14.92
N ARG A 218 -10.35 -16.41 15.53
CA ARG A 218 -10.35 -16.02 16.95
C ARG A 218 -9.10 -15.22 17.36
N ILE A 219 -8.41 -14.61 16.39
CA ILE A 219 -7.29 -13.70 16.62
C ILE A 219 -7.85 -12.28 16.44
N PRO A 220 -8.01 -11.48 17.52
CA PRO A 220 -8.75 -10.22 17.45
C PRO A 220 -8.29 -9.28 16.34
N ALA A 221 -6.97 -9.18 16.12
CA ALA A 221 -6.41 -8.34 15.06
C ALA A 221 -6.75 -8.82 13.64
N MET A 222 -6.89 -10.14 13.42
CA MET A 222 -7.26 -10.72 12.12
C MET A 222 -8.76 -10.62 11.86
N VAL A 223 -9.58 -10.77 12.91
CA VAL A 223 -11.03 -10.53 12.82
C VAL A 223 -11.31 -9.07 12.47
N GLN A 224 -10.61 -8.14 13.11
CA GLN A 224 -10.71 -6.72 12.78
C GLN A 224 -10.30 -6.44 11.33
N LEU A 225 -9.19 -7.04 10.88
CA LEU A 225 -8.72 -6.90 9.50
C LEU A 225 -9.78 -7.38 8.50
N SER A 226 -10.39 -8.55 8.72
CA SER A 226 -11.44 -9.04 7.81
C SER A 226 -12.66 -8.11 7.76
N GLN A 227 -13.06 -7.52 8.89
CA GLN A 227 -14.18 -6.57 8.92
C GLN A 227 -13.87 -5.31 8.13
N THR A 228 -12.64 -4.78 8.26
CA THR A 228 -12.19 -3.63 7.45
C THR A 228 -12.18 -3.95 5.97
N SER A 229 -11.71 -5.14 5.58
CA SER A 229 -11.74 -5.58 4.18
C SER A 229 -13.14 -5.79 3.62
N THR A 230 -14.10 -6.27 4.42
CA THR A 230 -15.50 -6.45 3.98
C THR A 230 -16.24 -5.11 3.82
N LEU A 231 -15.95 -4.10 4.65
CA LEU A 231 -16.63 -2.80 4.58
C LEU A 231 -16.18 -1.92 3.40
N LEU A 232 -15.15 -2.34 2.68
CA LEU A 232 -14.51 -1.58 1.62
C LEU A 232 -14.59 -2.26 0.24
N ASN A 233 -15.15 -3.48 0.19
CA ASN A 233 -15.59 -4.16 -1.04
C ASN A 233 -17.09 -3.93 -1.24
#